data_AF-A0A849GEB1-F1
#
_entry.id   AF-A0A849GEB1-F1
#
_cell.length_a   1.000
_cell.length_b   1.000
_cell.length_c   1.000
_cell.angle_alpha   90.00
_cell.angle_beta   90.00
_cell.angle_gamma   90.00
#
_symmetry.space_group_name_H-M   'P 1'
#
loop_
_entity.id
_entity.type
_entity.pdbx_description
1 polymer ?
#
loop_
_entity_poly.entity_id
_entity_poly.type
_entity_poly.pdbx_seq_one_letter_code
_entity_poly.pdbx_strand_id
1 'polypeptide(L)'
;MINENALNDLIGSRICHDLISPLGAIGNGVELLSLSGSGAAREIALITESIENAHARIRYFRVAFGASSDAALIGETEVRSILRDMYRGSRLRVQWQIDQDLPRTEAKLAFLLIQCLETALPWGGSIRIARTPEGRWSLNATGDRMKLDPGLWDLISNPQSNTQVTASEVQFALVHALSRRMERQLRLSTDANAIAVSF
;
A
#
# COMPACT_ATOMS: atom_id res chain seq x y z
N MET A 1 -0.50 21.97 -10.21
CA MET A 1 -0.90 20.72 -10.86
C MET A 1 0.32 19.85 -10.99
N ILE A 2 0.31 18.64 -10.43
CA ILE A 2 1.39 17.67 -10.67
C ILE A 2 1.27 17.22 -12.13
N ASN A 3 2.35 17.33 -12.90
CA ASN A 3 2.39 16.91 -14.30
C ASN A 3 2.18 15.39 -14.39
N GLU A 4 1.26 14.91 -15.24
CA GLU A 4 0.95 13.48 -15.39
C GLU A 4 2.18 12.65 -15.77
N ASN A 5 3.06 13.18 -16.62
CA ASN A 5 4.31 12.50 -16.98
C ASN A 5 5.22 12.34 -15.76
N ALA A 6 5.32 13.36 -14.91
CA ALA A 6 6.09 13.28 -13.68
C ALA A 6 5.49 12.25 -12.70
N LEU A 7 4.16 12.12 -12.64
CA LEU A 7 3.52 11.12 -11.77
C LEU A 7 3.81 9.69 -12.23
N ASN A 8 3.81 9.44 -13.55
CA ASN A 8 4.18 8.14 -14.12
C ASN A 8 5.64 7.77 -13.81
N ASP A 9 6.56 8.75 -13.91
CA ASP A 9 7.98 8.55 -13.58
C ASP A 9 8.18 8.20 -12.08
N LEU A 10 7.43 8.87 -11.20
CA LEU A 10 7.44 8.59 -9.76
C LEU A 10 6.89 7.19 -9.44
N ILE A 11 5.80 6.77 -10.11
CA ILE A 11 5.26 5.41 -9.98
C ILE A 11 6.30 4.38 -10.43
N GLY A 12 6.90 4.58 -11.61
CA GLY A 12 7.94 3.69 -12.14
C GLY A 12 9.11 3.57 -11.18
N SER A 13 9.61 4.70 -10.67
CA SER A 13 10.68 4.75 -9.67
C SER A 13 10.30 4.00 -8.39
N ARG A 14 9.07 4.17 -7.90
CA ARG A 14 8.59 3.49 -6.70
C ARG A 14 8.50 1.98 -6.87
N ILE A 15 7.94 1.50 -7.99
CA ILE A 15 7.83 0.07 -8.29
C ILE A 15 9.23 -0.56 -8.39
N CYS A 16 10.14 0.08 -9.12
CA CYS A 16 11.52 -0.39 -9.26
C CYS A 16 12.24 -0.47 -7.91
N HIS A 17 12.11 0.58 -7.09
CA HIS A 17 12.70 0.62 -5.76
C HIS A 17 12.17 -0.51 -4.86
N ASP A 18 10.85 -0.71 -4.79
CA ASP A 18 10.28 -1.69 -3.87
C ASP A 18 10.52 -3.15 -4.29
N LEU A 19 10.80 -3.38 -5.58
CA LEU A 19 11.14 -4.71 -6.12
C LEU A 19 12.64 -5.01 -6.14
N ILE A 20 13.53 -4.00 -6.03
CA ILE A 20 14.97 -4.23 -6.13
C ILE A 20 15.49 -5.15 -5.02
N SER A 21 15.00 -4.97 -3.78
CA SER A 21 15.43 -5.73 -2.63
C SER A 21 15.08 -7.22 -2.71
N PRO A 22 13.80 -7.62 -2.93
CA PRO A 22 13.49 -9.04 -3.03
C PRO A 22 14.14 -9.70 -4.26
N LEU A 23 14.28 -8.99 -5.39
CA LEU A 23 14.98 -9.53 -6.55
C LEU A 23 16.48 -9.74 -6.31
N GLY A 24 17.14 -8.80 -5.61
CA GLY A 24 18.53 -8.95 -5.20
C GLY A 24 18.73 -10.12 -4.23
N ALA A 25 17.80 -10.32 -3.29
CA ALA A 25 17.84 -11.44 -2.35
C ALA A 25 17.71 -12.81 -3.06
N ILE A 26 16.88 -12.89 -4.11
CA ILE A 26 16.80 -14.09 -4.97
C ILE A 26 18.15 -14.37 -5.64
N GLY A 27 18.76 -13.35 -6.26
CA GLY A 27 20.07 -13.47 -6.90
C GLY A 27 21.14 -13.98 -5.95
N ASN A 28 21.26 -13.34 -4.77
CA ASN A 28 22.19 -13.74 -3.72
C ASN A 28 21.94 -15.19 -3.26
N GLY A 29 20.67 -15.59 -3.12
CA GLY A 29 20.31 -16.96 -2.76
C GLY A 29 20.77 -17.98 -3.81
N VAL A 30 20.59 -17.68 -5.10
CA VAL A 30 21.05 -18.54 -6.20
C VAL A 30 22.57 -18.65 -6.24
N GLU A 31 23.29 -17.54 -6.01
CA GLU A 31 24.74 -17.56 -5.89
C GLU A 31 25.20 -18.47 -4.74
N LEU A 32 24.58 -18.34 -3.57
CA LEU A 32 24.87 -19.21 -2.42
C LEU A 32 24.58 -20.69 -2.72
N LEU A 33 23.49 -21.00 -3.45
CA LEU A 33 23.20 -22.37 -3.88
C LEU A 33 24.33 -22.98 -4.71
N SER A 34 24.98 -22.18 -5.56
CA SER A 34 26.08 -22.66 -6.40
C SER A 34 27.36 -22.96 -5.61
N LEU A 35 27.49 -22.36 -4.41
CA LEU A 35 28.60 -22.56 -3.48
C LEU A 35 28.29 -23.65 -2.44
N SER A 36 27.01 -23.93 -2.20
CA SER A 36 26.54 -24.97 -1.29
C SER A 36 26.71 -26.36 -1.90
N GLY A 37 27.38 -27.25 -1.16
CA GLY A 37 27.45 -28.68 -1.47
C GLY A 37 26.11 -29.39 -1.17
N SER A 38 26.15 -30.51 -0.44
CA SER A 38 24.97 -31.33 -0.13
C SER A 38 23.96 -30.71 0.87
N GLY A 39 24.02 -29.40 1.13
CA GLY A 39 23.17 -28.71 2.11
C GLY A 39 22.71 -27.34 1.60
N ALA A 40 21.60 -27.33 0.86
CA ALA A 40 21.05 -26.13 0.20
C ALA A 40 19.68 -25.68 0.76
N ALA A 41 19.20 -26.31 1.82
CA ALA A 41 17.83 -26.11 2.31
C ALA A 41 17.58 -24.67 2.80
N ARG A 42 18.59 -24.03 3.39
CA ARG A 42 18.49 -22.65 3.89
C ARG A 42 18.42 -21.65 2.74
N GLU A 43 19.25 -21.82 1.72
CA GLU A 43 19.30 -20.96 0.55
C GLU A 43 18.00 -21.09 -0.26
N ILE A 44 17.47 -22.31 -0.43
CA ILE A 44 16.16 -22.55 -1.04
C ILE A 44 15.05 -21.82 -0.26
N ALA A 45 15.07 -21.88 1.08
CA ALA A 45 14.08 -21.18 1.90
C ALA A 45 14.16 -19.65 1.72
N LEU A 46 15.37 -19.08 1.69
CA LEU A 46 15.58 -17.65 1.46
C LEU A 46 15.09 -17.18 0.08
N ILE A 47 15.37 -17.97 -0.96
CA ILE A 47 14.88 -17.71 -2.32
C ILE A 47 13.35 -17.76 -2.33
N THR A 48 12.76 -18.78 -1.71
CA THR A 48 11.31 -18.97 -1.66
C THR A 48 10.63 -17.79 -0.97
N GLU A 49 11.11 -17.37 0.20
CA GLU A 49 10.61 -16.19 0.91
C GLU A 49 10.71 -14.91 0.07
N SER A 50 11.83 -14.73 -0.64
CA SER A 50 12.05 -13.56 -1.50
C SER A 50 11.12 -13.54 -2.72
N ILE A 51 10.82 -14.71 -3.31
CA ILE A 51 9.83 -14.85 -4.38
C ILE A 51 8.42 -14.52 -3.86
N GLU A 52 8.03 -15.07 -2.70
CA GLU A 52 6.74 -14.77 -2.08
C GLU A 52 6.58 -13.27 -1.82
N ASN A 53 7.64 -12.62 -1.32
CA ASN A 53 7.69 -11.19 -1.06
C ASN A 53 7.55 -10.33 -2.33
N ALA A 54 8.24 -10.70 -3.42
CA ALA A 54 8.12 -10.04 -4.72
C ALA A 54 6.71 -10.20 -5.30
N HIS A 55 6.14 -11.41 -5.26
CA HIS A 55 4.79 -11.68 -5.74
C HIS A 55 3.72 -10.92 -4.95
N ALA A 56 3.87 -10.81 -3.63
CA ALA A 56 2.96 -10.01 -2.79
C ALA A 56 2.97 -8.53 -3.20
N ARG A 57 4.16 -7.94 -3.41
CA ARG A 57 4.33 -6.56 -3.88
C ARG A 57 3.71 -6.35 -5.26
N ILE A 58 3.97 -7.24 -6.22
CA ILE A 58 3.40 -7.15 -7.56
C ILE A 58 1.87 -7.17 -7.51
N ARG A 59 1.28 -8.11 -6.76
CA ARG A 59 -0.19 -8.16 -6.61
C ARG A 59 -0.74 -6.90 -5.97
N TYR A 60 -0.07 -6.36 -4.95
CA TYR A 60 -0.45 -5.09 -4.33
C TYR A 60 -0.42 -3.93 -5.35
N PHE A 61 0.68 -3.77 -6.08
CA PHE A 61 0.84 -2.70 -7.08
C PHE A 61 -0.18 -2.82 -8.22
N ARG A 62 -0.56 -4.03 -8.62
CA ARG A 62 -1.62 -4.26 -9.63
C ARG A 62 -2.99 -3.74 -9.20
N VAL A 63 -3.26 -3.65 -7.89
CA VAL A 63 -4.48 -3.04 -7.35
C VAL A 63 -4.27 -1.53 -7.15
N ALA A 64 -3.19 -1.14 -6.48
CA ALA A 64 -2.95 0.25 -6.07
C ALA A 64 -2.59 1.19 -7.24
N PHE A 65 -1.75 0.74 -8.17
CA PHE A 65 -1.22 1.56 -9.28
C PHE A 65 -1.81 1.16 -10.63
N GLY A 66 -2.29 -0.08 -10.77
CA GLY A 66 -2.87 -0.59 -12.00
C GLY A 66 -4.10 0.19 -12.48
N ALA A 67 -4.40 0.04 -13.77
CA ALA A 67 -5.64 0.56 -14.34
C ALA A 67 -6.86 -0.10 -13.69
N SER A 68 -7.91 0.69 -13.47
CA SER A 68 -9.21 0.21 -12.99
C SER A 68 -10.30 0.86 -13.84
N SER A 69 -11.31 0.07 -14.18
CA SER A 69 -12.59 0.56 -14.69
C SER A 69 -13.62 0.50 -13.58
N ASP A 70 -14.60 1.40 -13.60
CA ASP A 70 -15.59 1.51 -12.52
C ASP A 70 -16.57 0.34 -12.47
N ALA A 71 -16.71 -0.41 -13.57
CA ALA A 71 -17.52 -1.63 -13.64
C ALA A 71 -16.79 -2.89 -13.14
N ALA A 72 -15.47 -2.84 -12.96
CA ALA A 72 -14.72 -4.01 -12.51
C ALA A 72 -14.89 -4.22 -11.00
N LEU A 73 -15.11 -5.48 -10.60
CA LEU A 73 -15.09 -5.89 -9.20
C LEU A 73 -13.75 -6.55 -8.84
N ILE A 74 -13.42 -6.52 -7.55
CA ILE A 74 -12.37 -7.34 -6.95
C ILE A 74 -12.97 -8.19 -5.85
N GLY A 75 -12.60 -9.46 -5.84
CA GLY A 75 -13.08 -10.43 -4.87
C GLY A 75 -12.57 -10.12 -3.47
N GLU A 76 -13.42 -10.24 -2.46
CA GLU A 76 -13.03 -10.03 -1.06
C GLU A 76 -11.84 -10.92 -0.65
N THR A 77 -11.89 -12.18 -1.04
CA THR A 77 -10.86 -13.18 -0.72
C THR A 77 -9.53 -12.84 -1.39
N GLU A 78 -9.58 -12.26 -2.60
CA GLU A 78 -8.40 -11.75 -3.30
C GLU A 78 -7.78 -10.61 -2.48
N VAL A 79 -8.57 -9.61 -2.08
CA VAL A 79 -8.09 -8.49 -1.25
C VAL A 79 -7.43 -8.98 0.04
N ARG A 80 -8.11 -9.85 0.79
CA ARG A 80 -7.55 -10.43 2.02
C ARG A 80 -6.25 -11.16 1.78
N SER A 81 -6.16 -11.95 0.71
CA SER A 81 -4.96 -12.70 0.38
C SER A 81 -3.78 -11.78 0.08
N ILE A 82 -4.01 -10.69 -0.68
CA ILE A 82 -2.97 -9.73 -1.02
C ILE A 82 -2.47 -9.02 0.24
N LEU A 83 -3.38 -8.52 1.08
CA LEU A 83 -3.00 -7.83 2.32
C LEU A 83 -2.29 -8.75 3.31
N ARG A 84 -2.77 -10.00 3.47
CA ARG A 84 -2.13 -11.00 4.32
C ARG A 84 -0.69 -11.26 3.86
N ASP A 85 -0.49 -11.49 2.57
CA ASP A 85 0.82 -11.86 2.03
C ASP A 85 1.77 -10.65 2.03
N MET A 86 1.27 -9.44 1.76
CA MET A 86 2.06 -8.19 1.79
C MET A 86 2.57 -7.85 3.19
N TYR A 87 1.76 -8.05 4.22
CA TYR A 87 2.09 -7.70 5.61
C TYR A 87 2.51 -8.90 6.47
N ARG A 88 2.77 -10.06 5.84
CA ARG A 88 3.24 -11.26 6.54
C ARG A 88 4.57 -10.97 7.24
N GLY A 89 4.63 -11.19 8.56
CA GLY A 89 5.83 -10.93 9.36
C GLY A 89 6.17 -9.44 9.55
N SER A 90 5.32 -8.51 9.07
CA SER A 90 5.52 -7.08 9.29
C SER A 90 5.21 -6.67 10.73
N ARG A 91 5.85 -5.60 11.20
CA ARG A 91 5.48 -4.90 12.45
C ARG A 91 4.13 -4.19 12.35
N LEU A 92 3.62 -4.00 11.13
CA LEU A 92 2.33 -3.41 10.85
C LEU A 92 1.27 -4.49 10.66
N ARG A 93 0.18 -4.42 11.42
CA ARG A 93 -0.96 -5.35 11.28
C ARG A 93 -2.11 -4.70 10.52
N VAL A 94 -2.49 -5.27 9.38
CA VAL A 94 -3.61 -4.78 8.57
C VAL A 94 -4.82 -5.69 8.74
N GLN A 95 -5.93 -5.11 9.23
CA GLN A 95 -7.19 -5.80 9.53
C GLN A 95 -8.27 -5.35 8.55
N TRP A 96 -8.63 -6.24 7.62
CA TRP A 96 -9.72 -6.02 6.68
C TRP A 96 -11.04 -6.56 7.25
N GLN A 97 -12.07 -5.73 7.38
CA GLN A 97 -13.37 -6.09 8.00
C GLN A 97 -14.54 -6.06 7.00
N ILE A 98 -14.24 -6.16 5.72
CA ILE A 98 -15.24 -6.14 4.65
C ILE A 98 -15.33 -7.56 4.11
N ASP A 99 -16.55 -8.11 4.07
CA ASP A 99 -16.88 -9.50 3.73
C ASP A 99 -17.67 -9.62 2.41
N GLN A 100 -17.50 -8.63 1.53
CA GLN A 100 -18.15 -8.55 0.22
C GLN A 100 -17.17 -8.11 -0.86
N ASP A 101 -17.49 -8.46 -2.10
CA ASP A 101 -16.79 -7.96 -3.28
C ASP A 101 -16.98 -6.44 -3.42
N LEU A 102 -15.99 -5.81 -4.04
CA LEU A 102 -15.90 -4.35 -4.08
C LEU A 102 -15.65 -3.84 -5.50
N PRO A 103 -16.15 -2.63 -5.82
CA PRO A 103 -15.67 -1.91 -6.98
C PRO A 103 -14.15 -1.77 -6.92
N ARG A 104 -13.47 -2.13 -8.00
CA ARG A 104 -12.01 -2.11 -8.09
C ARG A 104 -11.45 -0.70 -7.83
N THR A 105 -12.17 0.33 -8.25
CA THR A 105 -11.81 1.74 -7.99
C THR A 105 -11.84 2.08 -6.49
N GLU A 106 -12.82 1.58 -5.72
CA GLU A 106 -12.86 1.77 -4.25
C GLU A 106 -11.72 1.01 -3.56
N ALA A 107 -11.49 -0.25 -3.95
CA ALA A 107 -10.38 -1.04 -3.40
C ALA A 107 -9.02 -0.41 -3.70
N LYS A 108 -8.83 0.14 -4.91
CA LYS A 108 -7.63 0.90 -5.27
C LYS A 108 -7.39 2.09 -4.34
N LEU A 109 -8.42 2.89 -4.07
CA LEU A 109 -8.32 4.00 -3.12
C LEU A 109 -7.97 3.52 -1.71
N ALA A 110 -8.59 2.43 -1.24
CA ALA A 110 -8.27 1.85 0.06
C ALA A 110 -6.81 1.35 0.14
N PHE A 111 -6.29 0.70 -0.90
CA PHE A 111 -4.88 0.26 -0.94
C PHE A 111 -3.92 1.45 -0.90
N LEU A 112 -4.17 2.48 -1.71
CA LEU A 112 -3.36 3.70 -1.68
C LEU A 112 -3.38 4.37 -0.29
N LEU A 113 -4.55 4.41 0.37
CA LEU A 113 -4.67 4.94 1.72
C LEU A 113 -3.95 4.07 2.76
N ILE A 114 -3.95 2.74 2.63
CA ILE A 114 -3.15 1.85 3.48
C ILE A 114 -1.66 2.20 3.36
N GLN A 115 -1.14 2.43 2.15
CA GLN A 115 0.25 2.88 1.98
C GLN A 115 0.51 4.25 2.60
N CYS A 116 -0.44 5.19 2.53
CA CYS A 116 -0.31 6.49 3.21
C CYS A 116 -0.22 6.29 4.74
N LEU A 117 -1.10 5.48 5.31
CA LEU A 117 -1.14 5.17 6.74
C LEU A 117 0.10 4.41 7.23
N GLU A 118 0.69 3.56 6.38
CA GLU A 118 1.96 2.89 6.66
C GLU A 118 3.10 3.91 6.90
N THR A 119 3.13 5.01 6.16
CA THR A 119 4.14 6.08 6.39
C THR A 119 4.02 6.75 7.76
N ALA A 120 2.83 6.73 8.35
CA ALA A 120 2.59 7.23 9.70
C ALA A 120 3.04 6.27 10.80
N LEU A 121 3.29 5.00 10.47
CA LEU A 121 3.60 3.92 11.41
C LEU A 121 4.98 3.28 11.15
N PRO A 122 6.08 4.06 11.05
CA PRO A 122 7.40 3.48 10.76
C PRO A 122 7.92 2.57 11.89
N TRP A 123 7.35 2.68 13.10
CA TRP A 123 7.66 1.82 14.25
C TRP A 123 6.72 0.62 14.40
N GLY A 124 5.80 0.41 13.46
CA GLY A 124 4.75 -0.61 13.55
C GLY A 124 3.45 -0.05 14.15
N GLY A 125 2.44 -0.91 14.24
CA GLY A 125 1.11 -0.53 14.68
C GLY A 125 0.03 -1.39 14.05
N SER A 126 -1.19 -0.88 14.00
CA SER A 126 -2.32 -1.55 13.36
C SER A 126 -3.12 -0.61 12.47
N ILE A 127 -3.63 -1.12 11.35
CA ILE A 127 -4.58 -0.43 10.48
C ILE A 127 -5.84 -1.29 10.41
N ARG A 128 -6.99 -0.73 10.77
CA ARG A 128 -8.29 -1.37 10.63
C ARG A 128 -9.08 -0.70 9.53
N ILE A 129 -9.54 -1.51 8.57
CA ILE A 129 -10.33 -1.09 7.42
C ILE A 129 -11.72 -1.70 7.53
N ALA A 130 -12.73 -0.84 7.51
CA ALA A 130 -14.13 -1.24 7.52
C ALA A 130 -14.94 -0.41 6.53
N ARG A 131 -16.06 -0.97 6.07
CA ARG A 131 -17.03 -0.31 5.19
C ARG A 131 -18.42 -0.57 5.74
N THR A 132 -19.23 0.45 5.91
CA THR A 132 -20.63 0.29 6.34
C THR A 132 -21.48 -0.24 5.18
N PRO A 133 -22.67 -0.82 5.46
CA PRO A 133 -23.60 -1.24 4.40
C PRO A 133 -23.98 -0.10 3.45
N GLU A 134 -24.03 1.14 3.94
CA GLU A 134 -24.29 2.35 3.15
C GLU A 134 -23.10 2.78 2.29
N GLY A 135 -21.99 2.05 2.34
CA GLY A 135 -20.81 2.27 1.50
C GLY A 135 -19.81 3.29 2.03
N ARG A 136 -19.92 3.68 3.31
CA ARG A 136 -18.97 4.57 3.97
C ARG A 136 -17.73 3.80 4.40
N TRP A 137 -16.57 4.27 3.99
CA TRP A 137 -15.28 3.68 4.35
C TRP A 137 -14.71 4.32 5.61
N SER A 138 -13.99 3.52 6.39
CA SER A 138 -13.15 3.96 7.49
C SER A 138 -11.85 3.17 7.53
N LEU A 139 -10.73 3.89 7.60
CA LEU A 139 -9.40 3.34 7.76
C LEU A 139 -8.77 4.00 8.97
N ASN A 140 -8.53 3.21 10.02
CA ASN A 140 -8.05 3.71 11.32
C ASN A 140 -6.68 3.09 11.60
N ALA A 141 -5.65 3.93 11.70
CA ALA A 141 -4.29 3.54 12.03
C ALA A 141 -3.95 3.94 13.47
N THR A 142 -3.35 3.04 14.22
CA THR A 142 -2.92 3.27 15.61
C THR A 142 -1.52 2.72 15.85
N GLY A 143 -0.75 3.37 16.72
CA GLY A 143 0.56 2.90 17.15
C GLY A 143 1.08 3.68 18.35
N ASP A 144 2.05 3.11 19.07
CA ASP A 144 2.66 3.73 20.25
C ASP A 144 3.39 5.03 19.93
N ARG A 145 3.81 5.19 18.67
CA ARG A 145 4.45 6.38 18.14
C ARG A 145 4.08 6.55 16.67
N MET A 146 3.81 7.80 16.25
CA MET A 146 3.44 8.13 14.87
C MET A 146 4.37 9.17 14.24
N LYS A 147 4.49 9.15 12.92
CA LYS A 147 5.21 10.14 12.11
C LYS A 147 4.25 10.79 11.11
N LEU A 148 3.72 11.96 11.43
CA LEU A 148 2.82 12.69 10.54
C LEU A 148 3.57 13.86 9.87
N ASP A 149 3.68 13.82 8.55
CA ASP A 149 4.15 14.96 7.76
C ASP A 149 2.93 15.84 7.38
N PRO A 150 2.81 17.06 7.92
CA PRO A 150 1.62 17.89 7.66
C PRO A 150 1.37 18.16 6.17
N GLY A 151 2.43 18.30 5.36
CA GLY A 151 2.30 18.58 3.93
C GLY A 151 1.73 17.40 3.15
N LEU A 152 2.14 16.17 3.50
CA LEU A 152 1.61 14.96 2.88
C LEU A 152 0.16 14.70 3.29
N TRP A 153 -0.16 14.88 4.57
CA TRP A 153 -1.54 14.66 5.04
C TRP A 153 -2.51 15.75 4.56
N ASP A 154 -2.03 16.96 4.30
CA ASP A 154 -2.81 18.01 3.62
C ASP A 154 -3.26 17.58 2.21
N LEU A 155 -2.44 16.84 1.45
CA LEU A 155 -2.86 16.31 0.13
C LEU A 155 -4.10 15.42 0.22
N ILE A 156 -4.31 14.74 1.35
CA ILE A 156 -5.46 13.84 1.54
C ILE A 156 -6.72 14.63 1.86
N SER A 157 -6.66 15.61 2.78
CA SER A 157 -7.83 16.34 3.26
C SER A 157 -8.18 17.59 2.47
N ASN A 158 -7.23 18.19 1.74
CA ASN A 158 -7.39 19.47 1.08
C ASN A 158 -7.33 19.33 -0.46
N PRO A 159 -8.47 19.48 -1.17
CA PRO A 159 -8.53 19.40 -2.63
C PRO A 159 -7.70 20.46 -3.37
N GLN A 160 -7.29 21.53 -2.69
CA GLN A 160 -6.50 22.63 -3.25
C GLN A 160 -5.00 22.49 -2.96
N SER A 161 -4.59 21.47 -2.20
CA SER A 161 -3.19 21.23 -1.86
C SER A 161 -2.30 21.10 -3.10
N ASN A 162 -1.08 21.62 -3.01
CA ASN A 162 -0.08 21.58 -4.08
C ASN A 162 1.26 21.00 -3.62
N THR A 163 1.29 20.31 -2.47
CA THR A 163 2.48 19.66 -1.93
C THR A 163 3.12 18.76 -2.99
N GLN A 164 4.43 18.92 -3.19
CA GLN A 164 5.20 18.05 -4.07
C GLN A 164 5.56 16.75 -3.35
N VAL A 165 5.56 15.65 -4.08
CA VAL A 165 5.87 14.32 -3.55
C VAL A 165 7.08 13.73 -4.26
N THR A 166 7.82 12.92 -3.52
CA THR A 166 8.86 12.03 -4.06
C THR A 166 8.28 10.67 -4.48
N ALA A 167 9.11 9.77 -5.01
CA ALA A 167 8.67 8.42 -5.38
C ALA A 167 8.19 7.61 -4.15
N SER A 168 8.82 7.80 -2.99
CA SER A 168 8.39 7.17 -1.73
C SER A 168 7.05 7.70 -1.18
N GLU A 169 6.57 8.82 -1.72
CA GLU A 169 5.36 9.53 -1.26
C GLU A 169 4.28 9.56 -2.36
N VAL A 170 4.53 8.94 -3.51
CA VAL A 170 3.68 8.99 -4.70
C VAL A 170 2.22 8.58 -4.41
N GLN A 171 2.02 7.67 -3.45
CA GLN A 171 0.70 7.25 -2.99
C GLN A 171 -0.17 8.41 -2.53
N PHE A 172 0.38 9.46 -1.92
CA PHE A 172 -0.39 10.62 -1.47
C PHE A 172 -0.95 11.42 -2.66
N ALA A 173 -0.12 11.64 -3.69
CA ALA A 173 -0.58 12.28 -4.91
C ALA A 173 -1.62 11.43 -5.66
N LEU A 174 -1.46 10.10 -5.64
CA LEU A 174 -2.43 9.19 -6.26
C LEU A 174 -3.77 9.16 -5.51
N VAL A 175 -3.76 9.18 -4.17
CA VAL A 175 -4.97 9.36 -3.36
C VAL A 175 -5.66 10.66 -3.73
N HIS A 176 -4.92 11.78 -3.78
CA HIS A 176 -5.47 13.09 -4.12
C HIS A 176 -6.11 13.13 -5.52
N ALA A 177 -5.42 12.59 -6.53
CA ALA A 177 -5.94 12.55 -7.89
C ALA A 177 -7.16 11.62 -8.01
N LEU A 178 -7.12 10.45 -7.37
CA LEU A 178 -8.19 9.46 -7.44
C LEU A 178 -9.46 9.90 -6.71
N SER A 179 -9.33 10.48 -5.50
CA SER A 179 -10.48 10.96 -4.73
C SER A 179 -11.27 12.04 -5.48
N ARG A 180 -10.56 12.95 -6.16
CA ARG A 180 -11.16 13.96 -7.03
C ARG A 180 -11.89 13.37 -8.22
N ARG A 181 -11.29 12.39 -8.90
CA ARG A 181 -11.92 11.69 -10.03
C ARG A 181 -13.17 10.91 -9.60
N MET A 182 -13.17 10.40 -8.38
CA MET A 182 -14.33 9.73 -7.77
C MET A 182 -15.34 10.70 -7.15
N GLU A 183 -15.09 12.01 -7.20
CA GLU A 183 -15.89 13.05 -6.53
C GLU A 183 -16.11 12.78 -5.02
N ARG A 184 -15.13 12.13 -4.37
CA ARG A 184 -15.18 11.82 -2.94
C ARG A 184 -14.32 12.78 -2.13
N GLN A 185 -14.90 13.31 -1.05
CA GLN A 185 -14.15 14.06 -0.05
C GLN A 185 -13.64 13.12 1.04
N LEU A 186 -12.32 13.06 1.20
CA LEU A 186 -11.69 12.33 2.28
C LEU A 186 -11.68 13.22 3.54
N ARG A 187 -12.05 12.65 4.69
CA ARG A 187 -11.96 13.32 5.98
C ARG A 187 -10.87 12.69 6.81
N LEU A 188 -10.02 13.54 7.39
CA LEU A 188 -8.94 13.16 8.29
C LEU A 188 -9.34 13.43 9.74
N SER A 189 -8.96 12.53 10.64
CA SER A 189 -8.94 12.78 12.08
C SER A 189 -7.61 12.30 12.65
N THR A 190 -6.98 13.10 13.50
CA THR A 190 -5.67 12.81 14.09
C THR A 190 -5.71 12.98 15.59
N ASP A 191 -5.05 12.07 16.29
CA ASP A 191 -4.75 12.13 17.72
C ASP A 191 -3.26 11.78 17.93
N ALA A 192 -2.75 11.84 19.16
CA ALA A 192 -1.35 11.59 19.49
C ALA A 192 -0.84 10.23 18.96
N ASN A 193 -1.69 9.20 19.04
CA ASN A 193 -1.35 7.80 18.72
C ASN A 193 -2.31 7.19 17.68
N ALA A 194 -3.09 8.02 16.99
CA ALA A 194 -4.03 7.54 15.98
C ALA A 194 -4.19 8.51 14.80
N ILE A 195 -4.44 7.97 13.62
CA ILE A 195 -4.92 8.72 12.47
C ILE A 195 -6.01 7.92 11.76
N ALA A 196 -7.09 8.58 11.36
CA ALA A 196 -8.21 7.98 10.67
C ALA A 196 -8.54 8.72 9.38
N VAL A 197 -8.88 7.96 8.35
CA VAL A 197 -9.39 8.46 7.07
C VAL A 197 -10.77 7.86 6.80
N SER A 198 -11.74 8.66 6.37
CA SER A 198 -13.08 8.20 6.00
C SER A 198 -13.59 8.87 4.72
N PHE A 199 -14.45 8.17 3.97
CA PHE A 199 -15.04 8.62 2.69
C PHE A 199 -16.23 7.76 2.25
#